data_AF-A0A3E3EGE1-F1
#
_entry.id   AF-A0A3E3EGE1-F1
#
_cell.length_a   1.000
_cell.length_b   1.000
_cell.length_c   1.000
_cell.angle_alpha   90.00
_cell.angle_beta   90.00
_cell.angle_gamma   90.00
#
_symmetry.space_group_name_H-M   'P 1'
#
loop_
_entity.id
_entity.type
_entity.pdbx_description
1 polymer ?
#
loop_
_entity_poly.entity_id
_entity_poly.type
_entity_poly.pdbx_seq_one_letter_code
_entity_poly.pdbx_strand_id
1 'polypeptide(L)'
;MVNIKKIIKIISWIIIALLGIALLLNWQTIESPVIIHADLSGNFSYGNKSTLIVFYLIIVLINLLFTFKYEIPLMKELHKMIKSSLVIDIISIFFQFLIIVVIGAFIVKAII
;
A
#
# COMPACT_ATOMS: atom_id res chain seq x y z
N MET A 1 -4.67 23.48 2.70
CA MET A 1 -4.66 22.16 2.02
C MET A 1 -3.31 21.77 1.42
N VAL A 2 -2.55 22.67 0.77
CA VAL A 2 -1.27 22.32 0.11
C VAL A 2 -0.26 21.67 1.07
N ASN A 3 -0.11 22.23 2.28
CA ASN A 3 0.81 21.68 3.28
C ASN A 3 0.39 20.30 3.78
N ILE A 4 -0.91 20.09 4.04
CA ILE A 4 -1.44 18.80 4.53
C ILE A 4 -1.23 17.69 3.48
N LYS A 5 -1.50 17.96 2.20
CA LYS A 5 -1.26 16.98 1.13
C LYS A 5 0.21 16.61 1.00
N LYS A 6 1.11 17.59 1.15
CA LYS A 6 2.55 17.35 1.11
C LYS A 6 3.00 16.48 2.30
N ILE A 7 2.49 16.78 3.50
CA ILE A 7 2.76 15.99 4.71
C ILE A 7 2.29 14.54 4.52
N ILE A 8 1.08 14.33 4.03
CA ILE A 8 0.52 12.99 3.78
C ILE A 8 1.40 12.20 2.80
N LYS A 9 1.83 12.82 1.70
CA LYS A 9 2.75 12.17 0.76
C LYS A 9 4.06 11.77 1.44
N ILE A 10 4.66 12.66 2.22
CA ILE A 10 5.90 12.36 2.95
C ILE A 10 5.68 11.19 3.92
N ILE A 11 4.59 11.21 4.69
CA ILE A 11 4.26 10.14 5.64
C ILE A 11 4.10 8.80 4.91
N SER A 12 3.38 8.76 3.79
CA SER A 12 3.20 7.53 3.00
C SER A 12 4.54 6.94 2.56
N TRP A 13 5.47 7.78 2.12
CA TRP A 13 6.82 7.36 1.73
C TRP A 13 7.66 6.88 2.91
N ILE A 14 7.54 7.54 4.08
CA ILE A 14 8.22 7.10 5.30
C ILE A 14 7.75 5.70 5.70
N ILE A 15 6.43 5.44 5.71
CA ILE A 15 5.86 4.13 6.05
C ILE A 15 6.41 3.06 5.11
N ILE A 16 6.42 3.32 3.80
CA ILE A 16 6.93 2.38 2.81
C ILE A 16 8.43 2.13 3.00
N ALA A 17 9.22 3.18 3.21
CA ALA A 17 10.65 3.03 3.46
C ALA A 17 10.93 2.17 4.71
N LEU A 18 10.18 2.40 5.80
CA LEU A 18 10.28 1.60 7.02
C LEU A 18 9.91 0.13 6.78
N LEU A 19 8.85 -0.15 6.01
CA LEU A 19 8.49 -1.52 5.63
C LEU A 19 9.61 -2.19 4.82
N GLY A 20 10.21 -1.48 3.88
CA GLY A 20 11.32 -1.98 3.08
C GLY A 20 12.57 -2.29 3.92
N ILE A 21 12.93 -1.39 4.83
CA ILE A 21 14.04 -1.60 5.77
C ILE A 21 13.76 -2.80 6.67
N ALA A 22 12.55 -2.89 7.24
CA ALA A 22 12.16 -4.00 8.10
C ALA A 22 12.22 -5.35 7.36
N LEU A 23 11.75 -5.38 6.11
CA LEU A 23 11.82 -6.57 5.26
C LEU A 23 13.28 -7.00 4.98
N LEU A 24 14.17 -6.05 4.71
CA LEU A 24 15.59 -6.34 4.47
C LEU A 24 16.31 -6.85 5.72
N LEU A 25 16.08 -6.19 6.87
CA LEU A 25 16.73 -6.57 8.14
C LEU A 25 16.30 -7.96 8.61
N ASN A 26 15.06 -8.35 8.35
CA ASN A 26 14.51 -9.65 8.76
C ASN A 26 14.54 -10.70 7.65
N TRP A 27 15.14 -10.44 6.50
CA TRP A 27 15.04 -11.33 5.33
C TRP A 27 15.52 -12.76 5.60
N GLN A 28 16.56 -12.89 6.43
CA GLN A 28 17.14 -14.18 6.80
C GLN A 28 16.33 -14.89 7.90
N THR A 29 15.59 -14.15 8.72
CA THR A 29 14.79 -14.70 9.83
C THR A 29 13.37 -15.03 9.40
N ILE A 30 12.86 -14.45 8.31
CA ILE A 30 11.56 -14.78 7.75
C ILE A 30 11.57 -16.24 7.26
N GLU A 31 10.80 -17.07 7.96
CA GLU A 31 10.55 -18.45 7.61
C GLU A 31 9.59 -18.56 6.41
N SER A 32 9.76 -19.62 5.63
CA SER A 32 8.83 -20.00 4.59
C SER A 32 8.00 -21.19 5.10
N PRO A 33 6.67 -21.21 4.92
CA PRO A 33 5.91 -20.36 3.99
C PRO A 33 5.25 -19.14 4.64
N VAL A 34 4.99 -18.10 3.82
CA VAL A 34 4.37 -16.83 4.26
C VAL A 34 2.93 -16.72 3.78
N ILE A 35 2.08 -16.01 4.51
CA ILE A 35 0.70 -15.75 4.09
C ILE A 35 0.72 -14.81 2.89
N ILE A 36 0.05 -15.20 1.80
CA ILE A 36 -0.02 -14.42 0.56
C ILE A 36 -1.45 -14.05 0.15
N HIS A 37 -2.45 -14.70 0.75
CA HIS A 37 -3.86 -14.41 0.47
C HIS A 37 -4.68 -14.77 1.70
N ALA A 38 -5.71 -13.97 1.95
CA ALA A 38 -6.74 -14.23 2.94
C ALA A 38 -8.09 -14.19 2.23
N ASP A 39 -8.85 -15.28 2.32
CA ASP A 39 -10.21 -15.29 1.79
C ASP A 39 -11.20 -14.65 2.79
N LEU A 40 -12.42 -14.40 2.33
CA LEU A 40 -13.48 -13.80 3.15
C LEU A 40 -14.02 -14.76 4.23
N SER A 41 -13.70 -16.05 4.14
CA SER A 41 -14.01 -17.07 5.16
C SER A 41 -12.94 -17.18 6.24
N GLY A 42 -11.85 -16.42 6.15
CA GLY A 42 -10.76 -16.42 7.12
C GLY A 42 -9.70 -17.50 6.89
N ASN A 43 -9.71 -18.19 5.74
CA ASN A 43 -8.63 -19.12 5.39
C ASN A 43 -7.47 -18.35 4.75
N PHE A 44 -6.27 -18.85 5.02
CA PHE A 44 -5.03 -18.29 4.50
C PHE A 44 -4.41 -19.21 3.44
N SER A 45 -4.01 -18.62 2.32
CA SER A 45 -3.11 -19.27 1.37
C SER A 45 -1.68 -18.87 1.68
N TYR A 46 -0.78 -19.84 1.55
CA TYR A 46 0.63 -19.67 1.82
C TYR A 46 1.44 -19.70 0.53
N GLY A 47 2.57 -18.99 0.53
CA GLY A 47 3.48 -18.90 -0.60
C GLY A 47 4.93 -18.76 -0.16
N ASN A 48 5.80 -18.51 -1.14
CA ASN A 48 7.23 -18.30 -0.90
C ASN A 48 7.47 -16.88 -0.33
N LYS A 49 8.44 -16.72 0.57
CA LYS A 49 8.90 -15.41 1.08
C LYS A 49 9.29 -14.42 -0.02
N SER A 50 9.71 -14.87 -1.21
CA SER A 50 9.91 -13.99 -2.39
C SER A 50 8.66 -13.20 -2.79
N THR A 51 7.46 -13.69 -2.46
CA THR A 51 6.19 -12.98 -2.70
C THR A 51 6.10 -11.68 -1.90
N LEU A 52 6.78 -11.57 -0.76
CA LEU A 52 6.83 -10.33 0.03
C LEU A 52 7.56 -9.20 -0.71
N ILE A 53 8.57 -9.54 -1.53
CA ILE A 53 9.24 -8.58 -2.41
C ILE A 53 8.24 -8.06 -3.45
N VAL A 54 7.43 -8.95 -4.02
CA VAL A 54 6.39 -8.57 -4.98
C VAL A 54 5.37 -7.64 -4.33
N PHE A 55 4.88 -7.95 -3.13
CA PHE A 55 3.99 -7.08 -2.37
C PHE A 55 4.61 -5.71 -2.08
N TYR A 56 5.87 -5.67 -1.67
CA TYR A 56 6.58 -4.43 -1.44
C TYR A 56 6.67 -3.58 -2.71
N LEU A 57 7.04 -4.18 -3.84
CA LEU A 57 7.10 -3.50 -5.14
C LEU A 57 5.74 -2.98 -5.59
N ILE A 58 4.66 -3.75 -5.36
CA ILE A 58 3.29 -3.31 -5.65
C ILE A 58 2.92 -2.09 -4.82
N ILE A 59 3.21 -2.08 -3.51
CA ILE A 59 2.96 -0.90 -2.65
C ILE A 59 3.71 0.31 -3.19
N VAL A 60 4.99 0.17 -3.50
CA VAL A 60 5.82 1.26 -4.05
C VAL A 60 5.22 1.79 -5.35
N LEU A 61 4.85 0.90 -6.28
CA LEU A 61 4.26 1.26 -7.56
C LEU A 61 2.93 2.01 -7.37
N ILE A 62 2.03 1.48 -6.55
CA ILE A 62 0.74 2.14 -6.28
C ILE A 62 0.98 3.51 -5.64
N ASN A 63 1.89 3.61 -4.67
CA ASN A 63 2.19 4.88 -4.01
C ASN A 63 2.80 5.92 -4.98
N LEU A 64 3.58 5.48 -5.97
CA LEU A 64 4.05 6.34 -7.06
C LEU A 64 2.89 6.87 -7.90
N LEU A 65 1.94 6.01 -8.30
CA LEU A 65 0.76 6.41 -9.07
C LEU A 65 -0.05 7.49 -8.34
N PHE A 66 -0.28 7.32 -7.03
CA PHE A 66 -0.95 8.35 -6.21
C PHE A 66 -0.10 9.61 -6.04
N THR A 67 1.22 9.48 -5.88
CA THR A 67 2.15 10.62 -5.72
C THR A 67 2.13 11.53 -6.96
N PHE A 68 2.16 10.93 -8.16
CA PHE A 68 2.15 11.63 -9.45
C PHE A 68 0.76 11.95 -9.97
N LYS A 69 -0.31 11.63 -9.22
CA LYS A 69 -1.71 11.82 -9.64
C LYS A 69 -2.02 11.16 -10.99
N TYR A 70 -1.49 9.96 -11.21
CA TYR A 70 -1.85 9.20 -12.40
C TYR A 70 -3.35 8.92 -12.38
N GLU A 71 -4.03 9.11 -13.52
CA GLU A 71 -5.46 8.84 -13.65
C GLU A 71 -5.73 7.33 -13.68
N ILE A 72 -5.78 6.72 -12.49
CA ILE A 72 -6.29 5.36 -12.33
C ILE A 72 -7.76 5.35 -12.79
N PRO A 73 -8.24 4.34 -13.54
CA PRO A 73 -9.60 4.31 -14.08
C PRO A 73 -10.69 4.63 -13.04
N LEU A 74 -10.55 4.09 -11.83
CA LEU A 74 -11.43 4.40 -10.69
C LEU A 74 -11.48 5.90 -10.36
N MET A 75 -10.32 6.56 -10.28
CA MET A 75 -10.25 8.00 -10.00
C MET A 75 -10.80 8.82 -11.15
N LYS A 76 -10.66 8.36 -12.39
CA LYS A 76 -11.22 9.01 -13.57
C LYS A 76 -12.75 9.00 -13.54
N GLU A 77 -13.37 7.89 -13.13
CA GLU A 77 -14.81 7.81 -12.96
C GLU A 77 -15.31 8.65 -11.79
N LEU A 78 -14.60 8.64 -10.65
CA LEU A 78 -14.90 9.50 -9.50
C LEU A 78 -14.85 10.99 -9.86
N HIS A 79 -13.88 11.42 -10.67
CA HIS A 79 -13.81 12.79 -11.18
C HIS A 79 -14.99 13.18 -12.06
N LYS A 80 -15.59 12.22 -12.79
CA LYS A 80 -16.79 12.48 -13.60
C LYS A 80 -18.05 12.63 -12.74
N MET A 81 -18.15 11.84 -11.66
CA MET A 81 -19.33 11.82 -10.79
C MET A 81 -19.32 12.93 -9.74
N ILE A 82 -18.16 13.29 -9.21
CA ILE A 82 -18.01 14.25 -8.11
C ILE A 82 -17.39 15.54 -8.65
N LYS A 83 -18.12 16.66 -8.56
CA LYS A 83 -17.60 17.98 -8.99
C LYS A 83 -16.57 18.58 -8.02
N SER A 84 -16.60 18.18 -6.75
CA SER A 84 -15.71 18.73 -5.72
C SER A 84 -14.35 18.06 -5.76
N SER A 85 -13.32 18.81 -6.16
CA SER A 85 -11.92 18.36 -6.16
C SER A 85 -11.44 17.97 -4.76
N LEU A 86 -11.90 18.69 -3.73
CA LEU A 86 -11.55 18.41 -2.32
C LEU A 86 -12.01 17.02 -1.89
N VAL A 87 -13.23 16.64 -2.24
CA VAL A 87 -13.80 15.33 -1.88
C VAL A 87 -13.02 14.21 -2.57
N ILE A 88 -12.66 14.38 -3.84
CA ILE A 88 -11.87 13.40 -4.58
C ILE A 88 -10.47 13.27 -3.99
N ASP A 89 -9.84 14.38 -3.59
CA ASP A 89 -8.54 14.34 -2.93
C ASP A 89 -8.59 13.53 -1.62
N ILE A 90 -9.63 13.70 -0.80
CA ILE A 90 -9.81 12.93 0.45
C ILE A 90 -9.99 11.45 0.16
N ILE A 91 -10.85 11.11 -0.81
CA ILE A 91 -11.09 9.71 -1.21
C ILE A 91 -9.79 9.07 -1.73
N SER A 92 -9.03 9.81 -2.53
CA SER A 92 -7.74 9.35 -3.06
C SER A 92 -6.74 9.05 -1.94
N ILE A 93 -6.62 9.96 -0.97
CA ILE A 93 -5.78 9.76 0.22
C ILE A 93 -6.23 8.53 1.01
N PHE A 94 -7.53 8.36 1.21
CA PHE A 94 -8.08 7.21 1.94
C PHE A 94 -7.73 5.88 1.25
N PHE A 95 -7.94 5.77 -0.06
CA PHE A 95 -7.58 4.57 -0.81
C PHE A 95 -6.08 4.29 -0.80
N GLN A 96 -5.25 5.33 -0.95
CA GLN A 96 -3.80 5.20 -0.87
C GLN A 96 -3.37 4.59 0.48
N PHE A 97 -3.88 5.13 1.59
CA PHE A 97 -3.57 4.58 2.92
C PHE A 97 -4.12 3.18 3.13
N LEU A 98 -5.35 2.90 2.69
CA LEU A 98 -5.97 1.59 2.82
C LEU A 98 -5.11 0.52 2.14
N ILE A 99 -4.62 0.79 0.93
CA ILE A 99 -3.77 -0.15 0.18
C ILE A 99 -2.43 -0.37 0.89
N ILE A 100 -1.77 0.71 1.36
CA ILE A 100 -0.51 0.61 2.10
C ILE A 100 -0.70 -0.24 3.36
N VAL A 101 -1.78 -0.04 4.10
CA VAL A 101 -2.07 -0.79 5.32
C VAL A 101 -2.36 -2.26 5.02
N VAL A 102 -3.23 -2.54 4.05
CA VAL A 102 -3.62 -3.93 3.71
C VAL A 102 -2.41 -4.73 3.23
N ILE A 103 -1.66 -4.22 2.26
CA ILE A 103 -0.50 -4.97 1.73
C ILE A 103 0.64 -4.96 2.76
N GLY A 104 0.85 -3.85 3.46
CA GLY A 104 1.86 -3.73 4.52
C GLY A 104 1.63 -4.73 5.65
N ALA A 105 0.37 -5.05 5.99
CA ALA A 105 0.05 -6.04 7.01
C ALA A 105 0.59 -7.44 6.67
N PHE A 106 0.60 -7.86 5.40
CA PHE A 106 1.21 -9.14 4.99
C PHE A 106 2.72 -9.15 5.23
N ILE A 107 3.40 -8.03 4.94
CA ILE A 107 4.84 -7.89 5.18
C ILE A 107 5.14 -7.92 6.69
N VAL A 108 4.41 -7.12 7.47
CA VAL A 108 4.57 -7.08 8.93
C VAL A 108 4.30 -8.46 9.55
N LYS A 109 3.26 -9.17 9.07
CA LYS A 109 2.90 -10.49 9.59
C LYS A 109 3.94 -11.57 9.31
N ALA A 110 4.74 -11.41 8.26
CA ALA A 110 5.85 -12.31 7.99
C ALA A 110 7.08 -12.03 8.89
N ILE A 111 7.20 -10.81 9.42
CA ILE A 111 8.31 -10.39 10.28
C ILE A 111 8.01 -10.71 11.75
N ILE A 112 6.74 -10.64 12.17
CA ILE A 112 6.26 -10.84 13.56
C ILE A 112 5.43 -12.12 13.70
#